data_AF-A0A1S3R0V0-F1
#
_entry.id   AF-A0A1S3R0V0-F1
#
_cell.length_a   1.000
_cell.length_b   1.000
_cell.length_c   1.000
_cell.angle_alpha   90.00
_cell.angle_beta   90.00
_cell.angle_gamma   90.00
#
_symmetry.space_group_name_H-M   'P 1'
#
loop_
_entity.id
_entity.type
_entity.pdbx_description
1 polymer ?
#
loop_
_entity_poly.entity_id
_entity_poly.type
_entity_poly.pdbx_seq_one_letter_code
_entity_poly.pdbx_strand_id
1 'polypeptide(L)'
;MKEIPLYVIIVLHIWSYGVKAQESGKGCQRPQLDNGFVDPEQEMYQDGMTLTYACDKGLKTPMEGWWGMIKCENGRWSDSPLCTASRSCDAPPQVNHATIVQHYQHKFSNGSKVVYKCKRSFMMEGNADIFCLSGEWTSVPTCSHEDLRKCMDSQFQCSNRRCIPTTWRCDKDNDCSDNSDEENCGNENVDP
;
A
#
# COMPACT_ATOMS: atom_id res chain seq x y z
N MET A 1 51.83 -70.48 15.49
CA MET A 1 50.47 -71.06 15.50
C MET A 1 50.17 -71.61 16.88
N LYS A 2 49.06 -71.15 17.48
CA LYS A 2 48.29 -71.65 18.65
C LYS A 2 48.07 -70.63 19.79
N GLU A 3 47.05 -69.81 19.55
CA GLU A 3 45.94 -69.28 20.37
C GLU A 3 45.72 -69.66 21.88
N ILE A 4 45.47 -68.60 22.71
CA ILE A 4 44.37 -68.27 23.70
C ILE A 4 44.23 -69.08 25.02
N PRO A 5 44.00 -68.52 26.28
CA PRO A 5 42.86 -67.66 26.78
C PRO A 5 43.15 -66.53 27.83
N LEU A 6 42.49 -65.35 27.85
CA LEU A 6 41.16 -64.86 28.36
C LEU A 6 41.11 -64.42 29.86
N TYR A 7 40.66 -63.16 30.10
CA TYR A 7 40.42 -62.43 31.38
C TYR A 7 41.69 -61.90 32.12
N VAL A 8 41.96 -60.59 32.32
CA VAL A 8 41.28 -59.63 33.24
C VAL A 8 41.82 -58.18 33.01
N ILE A 9 40.96 -57.24 32.57
CA ILE A 9 40.72 -55.81 32.97
C ILE A 9 41.95 -54.81 33.00
N ILE A 10 42.01 -53.57 32.45
CA ILE A 10 41.18 -52.34 32.62
C ILE A 10 41.57 -51.28 31.53
N VAL A 11 40.54 -50.78 30.81
CA VAL A 11 40.24 -49.41 30.31
C VAL A 11 41.41 -48.42 30.04
N LEU A 12 41.47 -47.81 28.83
CA LEU A 12 41.41 -46.34 28.60
C LEU A 12 41.56 -45.93 27.10
N HIS A 13 40.54 -45.19 26.64
CA HIS A 13 40.48 -44.20 25.55
C HIS A 13 40.55 -44.61 24.07
N ILE A 14 39.46 -45.24 23.60
CA ILE A 14 38.88 -44.90 22.30
C ILE A 14 37.80 -43.83 22.55
N TRP A 15 38.18 -42.56 22.52
CA TRP A 15 37.21 -41.53 22.15
C TRP A 15 37.18 -41.54 20.63
N SER A 16 36.21 -42.26 20.07
CA SER A 16 35.72 -41.99 18.74
C SER A 16 35.40 -40.50 18.71
N TYR A 17 36.25 -39.71 18.08
CA TYR A 17 35.90 -38.35 17.69
C TYR A 17 34.72 -38.51 16.74
N GLY A 18 33.52 -38.42 17.31
CA GLY A 18 32.31 -38.22 16.54
C GLY A 18 32.58 -37.02 15.66
N VAL A 19 32.58 -37.25 14.35
CA VAL A 19 32.41 -36.18 13.38
C VAL A 19 31.08 -35.56 13.75
N LYS A 20 31.10 -34.46 14.52
CA LYS A 20 29.94 -33.59 14.63
C LYS A 20 29.68 -33.15 13.19
N ALA A 21 28.61 -33.65 12.59
CA ALA A 21 27.97 -32.95 11.50
C ALA A 21 27.68 -31.56 12.06
N GLN A 22 28.52 -30.59 11.70
CA GLN A 22 28.25 -29.20 11.98
C GLN A 22 26.89 -28.95 11.34
N GLU A 23 25.89 -28.61 12.15
CA GLU A 23 24.60 -28.17 11.64
C GLU A 23 24.91 -27.03 10.66
N SER A 24 24.82 -27.34 9.37
CA SER A 24 24.87 -26.36 8.30
C SER A 24 23.69 -25.45 8.56
N GLY A 25 23.92 -24.34 9.28
CA GLY A 25 22.92 -23.28 9.43
C GLY A 25 22.30 -23.02 8.07
N LYS A 26 20.97 -23.02 7.99
CA LYS A 26 20.27 -22.88 6.72
C LYS A 26 20.72 -21.58 6.05
N GLY A 27 21.52 -21.70 5.02
CA GLY A 27 21.95 -20.57 4.20
C GLY A 27 20.83 -20.15 3.23
N CYS A 28 20.93 -18.94 2.71
CA CYS A 28 20.02 -18.45 1.68
C CYS A 28 20.65 -18.66 0.31
N GLN A 29 19.85 -19.08 -0.66
CA GLN A 29 20.28 -19.11 -2.06
C GLN A 29 20.30 -17.70 -2.65
N ARG A 30 21.08 -17.50 -3.71
CA ARG A 30 21.07 -16.25 -4.48
C ARG A 30 19.63 -15.83 -4.82
N PRO A 31 19.21 -14.62 -4.43
CA PRO A 31 17.87 -14.14 -4.77
C PRO A 31 17.79 -13.87 -6.28
N GLN A 32 16.60 -14.07 -6.84
CA GLN A 32 16.34 -13.64 -8.21
C GLN A 32 16.17 -12.12 -8.24
N LEU A 33 16.94 -11.47 -9.11
CA LEU A 33 16.90 -10.04 -9.33
C LEU A 33 17.08 -9.76 -10.81
N ASP A 34 16.02 -9.31 -11.47
CA ASP A 34 16.06 -8.89 -12.86
C ASP A 34 16.46 -7.42 -12.97
N ASN A 35 17.30 -7.09 -13.97
CA ASN A 35 17.74 -5.73 -14.27
C ASN A 35 18.43 -5.02 -13.07
N GLY A 36 19.34 -5.75 -12.42
CA GLY A 36 20.14 -5.24 -11.32
C GLY A 36 21.30 -6.18 -10.99
N PHE A 37 22.04 -5.84 -9.96
CA PHE A 37 23.15 -6.63 -9.46
C PHE A 37 23.10 -6.75 -7.93
N VAL A 38 23.75 -7.79 -7.43
CA VAL A 38 23.92 -8.06 -6.00
C VAL A 38 25.39 -8.05 -5.63
N ASP A 39 25.72 -7.53 -4.45
CA ASP A 39 27.07 -7.53 -3.88
C ASP A 39 27.02 -7.91 -2.39
N PRO A 40 27.78 -8.93 -1.94
CA PRO A 40 28.69 -9.78 -2.74
C PRO A 40 27.94 -10.76 -3.64
N GLU A 41 28.42 -11.00 -4.86
CA GLU A 41 27.84 -12.01 -5.77
C GLU A 41 28.25 -13.42 -5.35
N GLN A 42 27.31 -14.16 -4.75
CA GLN A 42 27.49 -15.54 -4.30
C GLN A 42 26.27 -16.40 -4.65
N GLU A 43 26.46 -17.71 -4.80
CA GLU A 43 25.38 -18.67 -5.01
C GLU A 43 24.66 -19.05 -3.70
N MET A 44 25.40 -19.02 -2.59
CA MET A 44 24.95 -19.40 -1.25
C MET A 44 25.46 -18.40 -0.22
N TYR A 45 24.58 -17.96 0.68
CA TYR A 45 24.87 -16.97 1.71
C TYR A 45 24.65 -17.60 3.08
N GLN A 46 25.59 -17.39 4.01
CA GLN A 46 25.46 -17.90 5.37
C GLN A 46 24.37 -17.15 6.14
N ASP A 47 23.77 -17.82 7.12
CA ASP A 47 22.83 -17.17 8.03
C ASP A 47 23.48 -15.94 8.70
N GLY A 48 22.74 -14.84 8.76
CA GLY A 48 23.20 -13.54 9.23
C GLY A 48 23.94 -12.68 8.20
N MET A 49 24.33 -13.21 7.03
CA MET A 49 24.92 -12.39 5.97
C MET A 49 23.92 -11.38 5.42
N THR A 50 24.39 -10.18 5.14
CA THR A 50 23.63 -9.14 4.44
C THR A 50 24.24 -8.98 3.05
N LEU A 51 23.39 -8.93 2.03
CA LEU A 51 23.79 -8.50 0.70
C LEU A 51 23.16 -7.16 0.36
N THR A 52 23.88 -6.39 -0.44
CA THR A 52 23.37 -5.19 -1.09
C THR A 52 22.91 -5.56 -2.49
N TYR A 53 21.86 -4.91 -2.97
CA TYR A 53 21.43 -5.02 -4.35
C TYR A 53 21.19 -3.63 -4.93
N ALA A 54 21.46 -3.45 -6.21
CA ALA A 54 21.25 -2.19 -6.90
C ALA A 54 20.63 -2.42 -8.27
N CYS A 55 19.87 -1.43 -8.72
CA CYS A 55 19.12 -1.53 -9.97
C CYS A 55 19.89 -0.91 -11.13
N ASP A 56 19.69 -1.48 -12.33
CA ASP A 56 20.21 -0.93 -13.56
C ASP A 56 19.67 0.48 -13.82
N LYS A 57 20.36 1.23 -14.68
CA LYS A 57 20.04 2.63 -14.97
C LYS A 57 18.57 2.82 -15.38
N GLY A 58 17.87 3.71 -14.68
CA GLY A 58 16.47 4.04 -14.95
C GLY A 58 15.46 3.24 -14.12
N LEU A 59 15.95 2.26 -13.34
CA LEU A 59 15.17 1.49 -12.39
C LEU A 59 15.48 1.93 -10.95
N LYS A 60 14.54 1.69 -10.05
CA LYS A 60 14.66 1.97 -8.61
C LYS A 60 14.15 0.79 -7.80
N THR A 61 14.59 0.74 -6.55
CA THR A 61 14.03 -0.15 -5.53
C THR A 61 12.64 0.35 -5.10
N PRO A 62 11.77 -0.52 -4.52
CA PRO A 62 10.47 -0.11 -4.00
C PRO A 62 10.54 0.89 -2.85
N MET A 63 11.61 0.81 -2.05
CA MET A 63 11.93 1.77 -0.98
C MET A 63 12.83 2.85 -1.57
N GLU A 64 12.23 3.90 -2.13
CA GLU A 64 12.86 5.09 -2.74
C GLU A 64 14.40 5.12 -2.70
N GLY A 65 15.04 4.66 -3.77
CA GLY A 65 16.49 4.53 -3.85
C GLY A 65 16.92 3.79 -5.12
N TRP A 66 18.23 3.77 -5.40
CA TRP A 66 18.83 3.01 -6.51
C TRP A 66 19.49 1.71 -6.03
N TRP A 67 19.48 1.45 -4.72
CA TRP A 67 20.01 0.26 -4.07
C TRP A 67 19.24 -0.06 -2.77
N GLY A 68 19.38 -1.29 -2.28
CA GLY A 68 18.76 -1.81 -1.06
C GLY A 68 19.64 -2.88 -0.40
N MET A 69 19.22 -3.33 0.78
CA MET A 69 19.92 -4.38 1.56
C MET A 69 18.94 -5.42 2.06
N ILE A 70 19.31 -6.70 1.94
CA ILE A 70 18.54 -7.81 2.50
C ILE A 70 19.46 -8.72 3.30
N LYS A 71 18.93 -9.30 4.38
CA LYS A 71 19.68 -10.14 5.30
C LYS A 71 19.15 -11.57 5.25
N CYS A 72 20.06 -12.54 5.24
CA CYS A 72 19.71 -13.95 5.36
C CYS A 72 19.42 -14.26 6.83
N GLU A 73 18.22 -14.74 7.12
CA GLU A 73 17.78 -15.10 8.47
C GLU A 73 17.14 -16.50 8.45
N ASN A 74 17.82 -17.44 9.08
CA ASN A 74 17.49 -18.87 9.16
C ASN A 74 17.13 -19.51 7.81
N GLY A 75 17.84 -19.11 6.74
CA GLY A 75 17.65 -19.62 5.38
C GLY A 75 16.58 -18.89 4.57
N ARG A 76 16.09 -17.75 5.05
CA ARG A 76 15.16 -16.88 4.32
C ARG A 76 15.68 -15.45 4.26
N TRP A 77 15.54 -14.80 3.11
CA TRP A 77 15.84 -13.38 2.99
C TRP A 77 14.82 -12.52 3.76
N SER A 78 15.30 -11.48 4.44
CA SER A 78 14.49 -10.50 5.16
C SER A 78 13.49 -9.77 4.26
N ASP A 79 13.82 -9.65 2.97
CA ASP A 79 12.96 -9.08 1.93
C ASP A 79 13.32 -9.68 0.55
N SER A 80 12.50 -9.41 -0.47
CA SER A 80 12.76 -9.80 -1.86
C SER A 80 13.27 -8.60 -2.67
N PRO A 81 14.48 -8.67 -3.27
CA PRO A 81 15.00 -7.56 -4.04
C PRO A 81 14.18 -7.40 -5.34
N LEU A 82 13.78 -6.17 -5.64
CA LEU A 82 13.00 -5.84 -6.83
C LEU A 82 13.49 -4.55 -7.47
N CYS A 83 13.66 -4.57 -8.79
CA CYS A 83 13.96 -3.39 -9.58
C CYS A 83 12.75 -3.05 -10.45
N THR A 84 12.14 -1.89 -10.19
CA THR A 84 10.99 -1.41 -10.94
C THR A 84 11.36 -0.16 -11.71
N ALA A 85 10.71 0.08 -12.85
CA ALA A 85 10.87 1.33 -13.58
C ALA A 85 10.53 2.49 -12.65
N SER A 86 11.47 3.42 -12.46
CA SER A 86 11.21 4.68 -11.77
C SER A 86 10.32 5.55 -12.66
N ARG A 87 9.05 5.17 -12.83
CA ARG A 87 8.09 5.95 -13.60
C ARG A 87 7.70 7.13 -12.73
N SER A 88 8.26 8.29 -13.07
CA SER A 88 7.73 9.57 -12.62
C SER A 88 6.34 9.75 -13.23
N CYS A 89 5.43 10.34 -12.47
CA CYS A 89 4.15 10.73 -13.01
C CYS A 89 4.32 12.00 -13.86
N ASP A 90 3.47 12.13 -14.88
CA ASP A 90 3.27 13.39 -15.57
C ASP A 90 2.64 14.43 -14.62
N ALA A 91 2.45 15.65 -15.13
CA ALA A 91 1.79 16.71 -14.38
C ALA A 91 0.45 16.22 -13.77
N PRO A 92 0.11 16.62 -12.54
CA PRO A 92 -1.10 16.18 -11.87
C PRO A 92 -2.35 16.46 -12.71
N PRO A 93 -3.33 15.55 -12.74
CA PRO A 93 -4.53 15.72 -13.56
C PRO A 93 -5.30 16.99 -13.17
N GLN A 94 -5.92 17.66 -14.14
CA GLN A 94 -6.72 18.84 -13.82
C GLN A 94 -8.09 18.42 -13.26
N VAL A 95 -8.45 18.95 -12.10
CA VAL A 95 -9.76 18.72 -11.48
C VAL A 95 -10.61 19.97 -11.66
N ASN A 96 -11.78 19.81 -12.27
CA ASN A 96 -12.72 20.91 -12.50
C ASN A 96 -13.11 21.55 -11.17
N HIS A 97 -13.08 22.88 -11.12
CA HIS A 97 -13.36 23.67 -9.91
C HIS A 97 -12.45 23.36 -8.71
N ALA A 98 -11.23 22.86 -8.94
CA ALA A 98 -10.21 22.71 -7.89
C ALA A 98 -8.93 23.49 -8.20
N THR A 99 -8.09 23.62 -7.18
CA THR A 99 -6.74 24.19 -7.25
C THR A 99 -5.80 23.34 -6.40
N ILE A 100 -4.53 23.23 -6.83
CA ILE A 100 -3.49 22.58 -6.02
C ILE A 100 -2.95 23.61 -5.02
N VAL A 101 -2.93 23.27 -3.73
CA VAL A 101 -2.63 24.23 -2.64
C VAL A 101 -1.18 24.21 -2.15
N GLN A 102 -0.39 23.21 -2.54
CA GLN A 102 1.02 23.11 -2.18
C GLN A 102 1.94 23.81 -3.18
N HIS A 103 3.19 24.10 -2.79
CA HIS A 103 4.20 24.62 -3.72
C HIS A 103 4.34 23.71 -4.94
N TYR A 104 4.15 24.29 -6.13
CA TYR A 104 4.17 23.54 -7.38
C TYR A 104 5.56 22.97 -7.63
N GLN A 105 5.62 21.65 -7.79
CA GLN A 105 6.84 20.94 -8.17
C GLN A 105 6.77 20.64 -9.66
N HIS A 106 7.89 20.78 -10.37
CA HIS A 106 7.97 20.49 -11.81
C HIS A 106 8.38 19.04 -12.11
N LYS A 107 8.57 18.21 -11.08
CA LYS A 107 8.94 16.79 -11.18
C LYS A 107 8.23 16.00 -10.09
N PHE A 108 7.59 14.90 -10.47
CA PHE A 108 6.85 14.02 -9.56
C PHE A 108 7.40 12.59 -9.65
N SER A 109 8.27 12.21 -8.72
CA SER A 109 8.70 10.82 -8.59
C SER A 109 7.60 9.97 -7.98
N ASN A 110 7.76 8.65 -8.04
CA ASN A 110 6.98 7.73 -7.21
C ASN A 110 6.95 8.21 -5.73
N GLY A 111 5.82 8.01 -5.07
CA GLY A 111 5.52 8.52 -3.72
C GLY A 111 5.18 10.00 -3.63
N SER A 112 5.33 10.80 -4.70
CA SER A 112 4.99 12.23 -4.66
C SER A 112 3.52 12.45 -4.34
N LYS A 113 3.24 13.39 -3.44
CA LYS A 113 1.89 13.73 -2.98
C LYS A 113 1.44 15.07 -3.57
N VAL A 114 0.19 15.20 -3.98
CA VAL A 114 -0.44 16.46 -4.41
C VAL A 114 -1.77 16.65 -3.68
N VAL A 115 -1.98 17.86 -3.17
CA VAL A 115 -3.19 18.22 -2.42
C VAL A 115 -4.06 19.16 -3.24
N TYR A 116 -5.30 18.73 -3.52
CA TYR A 116 -6.33 19.55 -4.15
C TYR A 116 -7.18 20.26 -3.11
N LYS A 117 -7.73 21.40 -3.51
CA LYS A 117 -8.76 22.13 -2.78
C LYS A 117 -9.81 22.61 -3.77
N CYS A 118 -11.07 22.34 -3.49
CA CYS A 118 -12.16 22.88 -4.30
C CYS A 118 -12.25 24.41 -4.16
N LYS A 119 -12.66 25.08 -5.24
CA LYS A 119 -12.99 26.51 -5.27
C LYS A 119 -14.18 26.78 -4.35
N ARG A 120 -14.39 28.04 -4.00
CA ARG A 120 -15.51 28.46 -3.13
C ARG A 120 -16.85 27.97 -3.70
N SER A 121 -17.73 27.50 -2.81
CA SER A 121 -19.07 26.94 -3.12
C SER A 121 -19.07 25.55 -3.78
N PHE A 122 -17.90 24.89 -3.88
CA PHE A 122 -17.80 23.49 -4.30
C PHE A 122 -17.36 22.63 -3.12
N MET A 123 -18.02 21.49 -2.95
CA MET A 123 -17.68 20.47 -1.96
C MET A 123 -16.86 19.36 -2.60
N MET A 124 -15.94 18.78 -1.84
CA MET A 124 -15.07 17.70 -2.31
C MET A 124 -15.70 16.34 -2.05
N GLU A 125 -15.63 15.48 -3.06
CA GLU A 125 -15.92 14.06 -2.96
C GLU A 125 -14.63 13.26 -3.21
N GLY A 126 -14.29 12.37 -2.26
CA GLY A 126 -13.05 11.61 -2.28
C GLY A 126 -11.92 12.25 -1.47
N ASN A 127 -10.69 11.79 -1.70
CA ASN A 127 -9.51 12.25 -0.97
C ASN A 127 -8.93 13.52 -1.60
N ALA A 128 -8.61 14.52 -0.75
CA ALA A 128 -7.91 15.73 -1.18
C ALA A 128 -6.48 15.44 -1.66
N ASP A 129 -5.90 14.36 -1.13
CA ASP A 129 -4.55 13.93 -1.35
C ASP A 129 -4.49 12.85 -2.43
N ILE A 130 -3.68 13.06 -3.46
CA ILE A 130 -3.33 12.03 -4.44
C ILE A 130 -1.83 11.72 -4.40
N PHE A 131 -1.47 10.49 -4.74
CA PHE A 131 -0.12 9.99 -4.73
C PHE A 131 0.29 9.52 -6.13
N CYS A 132 1.53 9.76 -6.51
CA CYS A 132 2.13 9.17 -7.70
C CYS A 132 2.62 7.77 -7.35
N LEU A 133 2.03 6.74 -7.93
CA LEU A 133 2.40 5.34 -7.71
C LEU A 133 2.76 4.69 -9.05
N SER A 134 4.03 4.29 -9.20
CA SER A 134 4.53 3.57 -10.37
C SER A 134 4.21 4.25 -11.72
N GLY A 135 4.16 5.58 -11.74
CA GLY A 135 3.89 6.38 -12.94
C GLY A 135 2.43 6.78 -13.13
N GLU A 136 1.52 6.36 -12.26
CA GLU A 136 0.11 6.73 -12.30
C GLU A 136 -0.31 7.47 -11.03
N TRP A 137 -1.21 8.44 -11.19
CA TRP A 137 -1.81 9.12 -10.04
C TRP A 137 -2.93 8.27 -9.44
N THR A 138 -2.98 8.18 -8.11
CA THR A 138 -4.14 7.61 -7.42
C THR A 138 -5.41 8.41 -7.72
N SER A 139 -6.58 7.83 -7.42
CA SER A 139 -7.90 8.41 -7.69
C SER A 139 -7.99 9.90 -7.35
N VAL A 140 -8.37 10.71 -8.36
CA VAL A 140 -8.54 12.15 -8.22
C VAL A 140 -9.89 12.50 -7.58
N PRO A 141 -9.97 13.56 -6.76
CA PRO A 141 -11.23 14.00 -6.17
C PRO A 141 -12.15 14.66 -7.20
N THR A 142 -13.44 14.68 -6.90
CA THR A 142 -14.44 15.45 -7.65
C THR A 142 -14.89 16.65 -6.83
N CYS A 143 -15.09 17.80 -7.48
CA CYS A 143 -15.69 18.98 -6.85
C CYS A 143 -17.10 19.19 -7.42
N SER A 144 -18.12 18.99 -6.60
CA SER A 144 -19.53 19.20 -6.96
C SER A 144 -20.07 20.48 -6.31
N HIS A 145 -20.93 21.21 -7.04
CA HIS A 145 -21.60 22.38 -6.47
C HIS A 145 -22.64 21.88 -5.46
N GLU A 146 -22.84 22.62 -4.36
CA GLU A 146 -23.84 22.30 -3.33
C GLU A 146 -25.25 22.09 -3.93
N ASP A 147 -25.58 22.88 -4.95
CA ASP A 147 -26.83 22.80 -5.70
C ASP A 147 -26.96 21.65 -6.71
N LEU A 148 -25.84 20.99 -7.05
CA LEU A 148 -25.77 19.87 -8.01
C LEU A 148 -25.54 18.53 -7.31
N ARG A 149 -25.51 18.52 -5.97
CA ARG A 149 -25.59 17.29 -5.20
C ARG A 149 -26.99 16.74 -5.40
N LYS A 150 -27.15 15.94 -6.46
CA LYS A 150 -28.36 15.13 -6.66
C LYS A 150 -28.56 14.37 -5.36
N CYS A 151 -29.73 14.54 -4.73
CA CYS A 151 -30.00 13.83 -3.49
C CYS A 151 -29.79 12.33 -3.72
N MET A 152 -29.28 11.63 -2.70
CA MET A 152 -29.14 10.17 -2.79
C MET A 152 -30.50 9.54 -3.11
N ASP A 153 -30.53 8.33 -3.66
CA ASP A 153 -31.79 7.64 -3.99
C ASP A 153 -32.74 7.49 -2.77
N SER A 154 -32.19 7.53 -1.54
CA SER A 154 -32.91 7.51 -0.26
C SER A 154 -33.29 8.89 0.30
N GLN A 155 -33.11 9.95 -0.48
CA GLN A 155 -33.34 11.32 -0.06
C GLN A 155 -34.30 12.05 -1.01
N PHE A 156 -35.15 12.89 -0.44
CA PHE A 156 -36.02 13.83 -1.16
C PHE A 156 -35.31 15.18 -1.34
N GLN A 157 -35.44 15.77 -2.54
CA GLN A 157 -34.90 17.10 -2.84
C GLN A 157 -35.98 18.16 -2.62
N CYS A 158 -35.76 19.02 -1.63
CA CYS A 158 -36.57 20.20 -1.35
C CYS A 158 -36.52 21.22 -2.49
N SER A 159 -37.50 22.13 -2.56
CA SER A 159 -37.54 23.23 -3.54
C SER A 159 -36.35 24.19 -3.42
N ASN A 160 -35.82 24.38 -2.21
CA ASN A 160 -34.59 25.12 -1.93
C ASN A 160 -33.29 24.32 -2.20
N ARG A 161 -33.40 23.13 -2.80
CA ARG A 161 -32.32 22.19 -3.16
C ARG A 161 -31.63 21.50 -1.98
N ARG A 162 -32.17 21.63 -0.76
CA ARG A 162 -31.75 20.81 0.40
C ARG A 162 -32.19 19.35 0.19
N CYS A 163 -31.42 18.41 0.73
CA CYS A 163 -31.79 17.00 0.76
C CYS A 163 -32.20 16.59 2.18
N ILE A 164 -33.34 15.92 2.30
CA ILE A 164 -33.82 15.29 3.54
C ILE A 164 -34.03 13.78 3.29
N PRO A 165 -34.04 12.92 4.32
CA PRO A 165 -34.46 11.53 4.17
C PRO A 165 -35.85 11.44 3.54
N THR A 166 -36.06 10.50 2.59
CA THR A 166 -37.39 10.33 1.96
C THR A 166 -38.48 9.99 2.98
N THR A 167 -38.12 9.42 4.14
CA THR A 167 -39.03 9.14 5.26
C THR A 167 -39.58 10.38 5.96
N TRP A 168 -38.96 11.54 5.75
CA TRP A 168 -39.38 12.83 6.32
C TRP A 168 -40.27 13.62 5.36
N ARG A 169 -40.60 13.06 4.20
CA ARG A 169 -41.56 13.67 3.30
C ARG A 169 -42.97 13.34 3.81
N CYS A 170 -43.81 14.35 4.00
CA CYS A 170 -45.19 14.20 4.45
C CYS A 170 -45.32 13.67 5.89
N ASP A 171 -44.40 14.03 6.79
CA ASP A 171 -44.40 13.58 8.18
C ASP A 171 -44.98 14.60 9.17
N LYS A 172 -45.45 15.75 8.66
CA LYS A 172 -46.05 16.89 9.37
C LYS A 172 -45.05 17.85 10.02
N ASP A 173 -43.74 17.64 9.84
CA ASP A 173 -42.71 18.59 10.22
C ASP A 173 -42.13 19.30 8.99
N ASN A 174 -41.62 20.52 9.18
CA ASN A 174 -40.97 21.28 8.10
C ASN A 174 -39.45 21.06 8.17
N ASP A 175 -38.98 19.96 7.60
CA ASP A 175 -37.57 19.58 7.54
C ASP A 175 -36.84 20.29 6.41
N CYS A 176 -37.54 20.58 5.32
CA CYS A 176 -36.98 21.33 4.20
C CYS A 176 -36.68 22.80 4.54
N SER A 177 -37.20 23.33 5.64
CA SER A 177 -37.16 24.76 6.03
C SER A 177 -37.89 25.72 5.07
N ASP A 178 -38.34 25.23 3.92
CA ASP A 178 -39.20 25.92 2.95
C ASP A 178 -40.57 25.24 2.78
N ASN A 179 -40.86 24.22 3.59
CA ASN A 179 -42.11 23.44 3.64
C ASN A 179 -42.43 22.65 2.36
N SER A 180 -41.46 22.44 1.47
CA SER A 180 -41.65 21.72 0.20
C SER A 180 -41.76 20.19 0.34
N ASP A 181 -41.33 19.65 1.47
CA ASP A 181 -41.54 18.28 1.92
C ASP A 181 -43.00 17.94 2.23
N GLU A 182 -43.75 18.92 2.71
CA GLU A 182 -45.16 18.77 3.08
C GLU A 182 -46.13 19.13 1.93
N GLU A 183 -45.60 19.38 0.74
CA GLU A 183 -46.41 19.68 -0.46
C GLU A 183 -46.76 18.42 -1.26
N ASN A 184 -47.99 18.39 -1.79
CA ASN A 184 -48.53 17.28 -2.60
C ASN A 184 -48.41 15.91 -1.91
N CYS A 185 -48.61 15.90 -0.60
CA CYS A 185 -48.93 14.72 0.17
C CYS A 185 -50.36 14.33 -0.18
N GLY A 186 -50.54 13.54 -1.26
CA GLY A 186 -51.81 12.90 -1.51
C GLY A 186 -52.28 12.20 -0.23
N ASN A 187 -53.58 12.10 0.01
CA ASN A 187 -54.18 11.49 1.19
C ASN A 187 -53.91 9.96 1.26
N GLU A 188 -52.66 9.52 1.12
CA GLU A 188 -52.21 8.23 1.58
C GLU A 188 -51.81 8.41 3.03
N ASN A 189 -52.84 8.23 3.86
CA ASN A 189 -52.81 7.93 5.27
C ASN A 189 -51.40 7.57 5.76
N VAL A 190 -50.77 8.57 6.39
CA VAL A 190 -49.68 8.33 7.33
C VAL A 190 -50.24 7.37 8.39
N ASP A 191 -49.57 6.22 8.45
CA ASP A 191 -49.70 5.02 9.30
C ASP A 191 -50.33 5.22 10.68
N PRO A 192 -50.81 4.14 11.34
CA PRO A 192 -50.75 4.07 12.80
C PRO A 192 -49.30 3.92 13.29
#